data_AF-A0A4D7QF12-F1
#
_entry.id   AF-A0A4D7QF12-F1
#
_cell.length_a   1.000
_cell.length_b   1.000
_cell.length_c   1.000
_cell.angle_alpha   90.00
_cell.angle_beta   90.00
_cell.angle_gamma   90.00
#
_symmetry.space_group_name_H-M   'P 1'
#
loop_
_entity.id
_entity.type
_entity.pdbx_description
1 polymer ?
#
loop_
_entity_poly.entity_id
_entity_poly.type
_entity_poly.pdbx_seq_one_letter_code
_entity_poly.pdbx_strand_id
1 'polypeptide(L)'
;MSDPTAPGFLSYAQNFEDYHLSLLFAGQQDGFYCDVGGGHVVADNVSFSFYERGWRGIVVEPQAPLAAAYRTVRPRDVLVNALCGRASGESDFFQADRFHGLSTTVSQHADAASAAGIATTAHRLPVLTLADLFAAHAPASIDFLKVDVEGAEAEVLAGNDWQRFRPRVVMLEAVAPWSMADVSADFLPILSAAGYRDVYFDNLNRFYMPEEGLALAERLPKALPDWKAMRHLGEYGPAHEDATHPDHQLAKMLDPALFPRLNAMTSAELAGILPPGVDPVADETRAALARIACYFDGGFIIG
;
A
#
# COMPACT_ATOMS: atom_id res chain seq x y z
N MET A 1 4.20 -6.02 21.71
CA MET A 1 3.67 -7.39 21.59
C MET A 1 2.34 -7.32 20.85
N SER A 2 2.29 -7.83 19.63
CA SER A 2 1.09 -8.41 19.05
C SER A 2 1.55 -9.58 18.18
N ASP A 3 1.16 -10.77 18.58
CA ASP A 3 1.24 -11.96 17.75
C ASP A 3 0.27 -11.75 16.57
N PRO A 4 0.68 -11.88 15.29
CA PRO A 4 -0.23 -11.73 14.15
C PRO A 4 -1.33 -12.81 14.13
N THR A 5 -1.20 -13.86 14.95
CA THR A 5 -2.24 -14.87 15.19
C THR A 5 -3.16 -14.53 16.37
N ALA A 6 -2.93 -13.41 17.07
CA ALA A 6 -3.81 -12.95 18.14
C ALA A 6 -5.15 -12.46 17.55
N PRO A 7 -6.29 -12.75 18.20
CA PRO A 7 -7.57 -12.15 17.83
C PRO A 7 -7.46 -10.62 17.96
N GLY A 8 -7.23 -9.92 16.86
CA GLY A 8 -6.98 -8.47 16.89
C GLY A 8 -6.27 -7.86 15.68
N PHE A 9 -5.64 -8.64 14.79
CA PHE A 9 -5.08 -8.09 13.55
C PHE A 9 -6.18 -7.44 12.71
N LEU A 10 -5.95 -6.20 12.30
CA LEU A 10 -6.81 -5.44 11.41
C LEU A 10 -6.08 -5.29 10.08
N SER A 11 -6.59 -5.94 9.03
CA SER A 11 -6.09 -5.79 7.68
C SER A 11 -6.54 -4.49 7.07
N TYR A 12 -5.61 -3.85 6.36
CA TYR A 12 -5.86 -2.68 5.53
C TYR A 12 -5.80 -3.00 4.04
N ALA A 13 -5.27 -4.17 3.69
CA ALA A 13 -4.98 -4.58 2.34
C ALA A 13 -6.17 -5.29 1.68
N GLN A 14 -6.37 -5.06 0.38
CA GLN A 14 -7.52 -5.53 -0.40
C GLN A 14 -7.76 -7.04 -0.31
N ASN A 15 -6.68 -7.83 -0.21
CA ASN A 15 -6.70 -9.28 -0.21
C ASN A 15 -5.80 -9.89 0.87
N PHE A 16 -5.73 -9.26 2.06
CA PHE A 16 -4.95 -9.71 3.22
C PHE A 16 -3.44 -9.84 2.98
N GLU A 17 -2.90 -9.11 2.01
CA GLU A 17 -1.48 -9.08 1.69
C GLU A 17 -0.64 -8.72 2.93
N ASP A 18 -1.11 -7.75 3.70
CA ASP A 18 -0.45 -7.28 4.92
C ASP A 18 -0.43 -8.34 6.03
N TYR A 19 -1.52 -9.11 6.16
CA TYR A 19 -1.58 -10.29 7.02
C TYR A 19 -0.59 -11.37 6.55
N HIS A 20 -0.55 -11.69 5.26
CA HIS A 20 0.38 -12.68 4.70
C HIS A 20 1.84 -12.31 4.96
N LEU A 21 2.20 -11.05 4.71
CA LEU A 21 3.52 -10.51 5.06
C LEU A 21 3.75 -10.55 6.58
N SER A 22 2.74 -10.28 7.40
CA SER A 22 2.89 -10.30 8.87
C SER A 22 3.26 -11.69 9.40
N LEU A 23 2.78 -12.76 8.76
CA LEU A 23 3.17 -14.14 9.07
C LEU A 23 4.63 -14.40 8.74
N LEU A 24 5.10 -13.96 7.57
CA LEU A 24 6.51 -14.08 7.16
C LEU A 24 7.42 -13.39 8.19
N PHE A 25 7.08 -12.17 8.57
CA PHE A 25 7.85 -11.35 9.51
C PHE A 25 7.41 -11.51 10.97
N ALA A 26 6.73 -12.61 11.32
CA ALA A 26 6.29 -12.85 12.70
C ALA A 26 7.48 -12.80 13.68
N GLY A 27 7.31 -12.01 14.74
CA GLY A 27 8.34 -11.74 15.77
C GLY A 27 9.23 -10.52 15.51
N GLN A 28 9.24 -9.99 14.28
CA GLN A 28 10.03 -8.82 13.91
C GLN A 28 9.32 -7.52 14.34
N GLN A 29 10.02 -6.69 15.13
CA GLN A 29 9.44 -5.48 15.74
C GLN A 29 9.43 -4.30 14.77
N ASP A 30 10.52 -4.11 14.01
CA ASP A 30 10.68 -3.06 13.01
C ASP A 30 11.17 -3.63 11.68
N GLY A 31 11.08 -2.84 10.62
CA GLY A 31 11.53 -3.24 9.30
C GLY A 31 11.41 -2.12 8.29
N PHE A 32 11.85 -2.41 7.08
CA PHE A 32 11.88 -1.48 5.96
C PHE A 32 11.17 -2.04 4.74
N TYR A 33 10.17 -1.31 4.24
CA TYR A 33 9.48 -1.65 3.00
C TYR A 33 9.73 -0.64 1.90
N CYS A 34 9.43 -1.06 0.67
CA CYS A 34 9.20 -0.16 -0.45
C CYS A 34 7.86 -0.49 -1.07
N ASP A 35 7.01 0.53 -1.19
CA ASP A 35 5.64 0.41 -1.66
C ASP A 35 5.51 1.28 -2.92
N VAL A 36 5.51 0.64 -4.09
CA VAL A 36 5.40 1.30 -5.40
C VAL A 36 3.96 1.18 -5.89
N GLY A 37 3.34 2.34 -6.14
CA GLY A 37 1.89 2.43 -6.32
C GLY A 37 1.19 2.35 -4.97
N GLY A 38 1.55 3.28 -4.08
CA GLY A 38 1.06 3.28 -2.70
C GLY A 38 -0.46 3.44 -2.57
N GLY A 39 -1.13 4.04 -3.56
CA GLY A 39 -2.58 4.16 -3.58
C GLY A 39 -3.11 4.96 -2.41
N HIS A 40 -4.29 4.59 -1.90
CA HIS A 40 -4.86 5.26 -0.74
C HIS A 40 -4.00 5.01 0.52
N VAL A 41 -3.85 6.04 1.37
CA VAL A 41 -2.87 6.05 2.48
C VAL A 41 -3.20 5.06 3.62
N VAL A 42 -4.46 4.63 3.71
CA VAL A 42 -4.98 3.70 4.74
C VAL A 42 -5.66 2.49 4.12
N ALA A 43 -6.80 2.66 3.44
CA ALA A 43 -7.50 1.54 2.82
C ALA A 43 -6.83 1.02 1.55
N ASP A 44 -7.05 -0.27 1.29
CA ASP A 44 -6.38 -1.09 0.27
C ASP A 44 -4.85 -0.94 0.31
N ASN A 45 -4.30 -0.73 1.51
CA ASN A 45 -2.89 -0.42 1.71
C ASN A 45 -2.14 -1.54 2.42
N VAL A 46 -1.17 -2.12 1.74
CA VAL A 46 -0.40 -3.27 2.24
C VAL A 46 0.60 -2.87 3.32
N SER A 47 1.16 -1.66 3.26
CA SER A 47 2.22 -1.23 4.17
C SER A 47 1.71 -0.52 5.42
N PHE A 48 0.41 -0.18 5.52
CA PHE A 48 -0.11 0.63 6.62
C PHE A 48 -0.10 -0.10 7.97
N SER A 49 -0.48 -1.38 8.05
CA SER A 49 -0.39 -2.13 9.32
C SER A 49 1.05 -2.27 9.83
N PHE A 50 2.03 -2.34 8.92
CA PHE A 50 3.45 -2.31 9.26
C PHE A 50 3.86 -0.92 9.78
N TYR A 51 3.44 0.14 9.10
CA TYR A 51 3.67 1.51 9.53
C TYR A 51 3.19 1.71 10.98
N GLU A 52 1.97 1.31 11.32
CA GLU A 52 1.44 1.42 12.69
C GLU A 52 2.27 0.69 13.74
N ARG A 53 2.94 -0.41 13.34
CA ARG A 53 3.82 -1.20 14.21
C ARG A 53 5.22 -0.60 14.33
N GLY A 54 5.47 0.60 13.81
CA GLY A 54 6.75 1.30 13.90
C GLY A 54 7.69 1.04 12.72
N TRP A 55 7.23 0.34 11.69
CA TRP A 55 8.01 0.20 10.46
C TRP A 55 8.01 1.53 9.70
N ARG A 56 8.92 1.63 8.74
CA ARG A 56 9.02 2.76 7.82
C ARG A 56 9.47 2.28 6.46
N GLY A 57 9.27 3.06 5.42
CA GLY A 57 9.73 2.69 4.10
C GLY A 57 9.80 3.84 3.12
N ILE A 58 9.95 3.46 1.86
CA ILE A 58 9.73 4.35 0.71
C ILE A 58 8.33 4.09 0.19
N VAL A 59 7.55 5.14 -0.04
CA VAL A 59 6.27 5.04 -0.75
C VAL A 59 6.39 5.87 -2.03
N VAL A 60 6.10 5.25 -3.17
CA VAL A 60 6.04 5.92 -4.47
C VAL A 60 4.58 6.06 -4.88
N GLU A 61 4.09 7.29 -4.91
CA GLU A 61 2.70 7.59 -5.24
C GLU A 61 2.62 8.82 -6.18
N PRO A 62 2.25 8.66 -7.45
CA PRO A 62 2.24 9.75 -8.42
C PRO A 62 1.09 10.76 -8.25
N GLN A 63 -0.05 10.35 -7.70
CA GLN A 63 -1.23 11.21 -7.60
C GLN A 63 -1.07 12.21 -6.45
N ALA A 64 -1.00 13.49 -6.81
CA ALA A 64 -0.70 14.57 -5.85
C ALA A 64 -1.63 14.61 -4.61
N PRO A 65 -2.95 14.38 -4.72
CA PRO A 65 -3.83 14.34 -3.55
C PRO A 65 -3.50 13.19 -2.58
N LEU A 66 -3.21 11.99 -3.10
CA LEU A 66 -2.83 10.82 -2.30
C LEU A 66 -1.46 11.06 -1.64
N ALA A 67 -0.49 11.54 -2.41
CA ALA A 67 0.82 11.93 -1.91
C ALA A 67 0.72 12.99 -0.79
N ALA A 68 -0.19 13.96 -0.88
CA ALA A 68 -0.41 14.93 0.20
C ALA A 68 -0.87 14.25 1.51
N ALA A 69 -1.79 13.28 1.42
CA ALA A 69 -2.26 12.53 2.59
C ALA A 69 -1.13 11.71 3.24
N TYR A 70 -0.24 11.10 2.45
CA TYR A 70 0.94 10.39 2.97
C TYR A 70 1.84 11.29 3.83
N ARG A 71 2.10 12.54 3.42
CA ARG A 71 2.94 13.47 4.20
C ARG A 71 2.36 13.76 5.58
N THR A 72 1.03 13.79 5.67
CA THR A 72 0.32 14.09 6.91
C THR A 72 0.21 12.85 7.78
N VAL A 73 -0.27 11.72 7.23
CA VAL A 73 -0.61 10.52 8.01
C VAL A 73 0.63 9.69 8.34
N ARG A 74 1.58 9.59 7.41
CA ARG A 74 2.74 8.68 7.48
C ARG A 74 4.09 9.41 7.38
N PRO A 75 4.37 10.43 8.22
CA PRO A 75 5.57 11.27 8.09
C PRO A 75 6.90 10.53 8.33
N ARG A 76 6.90 9.30 8.87
CA ARG A 76 8.12 8.47 8.96
C ARG A 76 8.53 7.86 7.64
N ASP A 77 7.61 7.75 6.67
CA ASP A 77 7.92 7.24 5.34
C ASP A 77 8.62 8.30 4.51
N VAL A 78 9.54 7.84 3.66
CA VAL A 78 10.08 8.64 2.57
C VAL A 78 9.06 8.59 1.44
N LEU A 79 8.28 9.67 1.29
CA LEU A 79 7.36 9.81 0.19
C LEU A 79 8.06 10.32 -1.07
N VAL A 80 7.86 9.61 -2.16
CA VAL A 80 8.31 9.95 -3.52
C VAL A 80 7.07 10.20 -4.38
N ASN A 81 6.81 11.47 -4.69
CA ASN A 81 5.69 11.83 -5.56
C ASN A 81 6.14 11.84 -7.03
N ALA A 82 6.34 10.65 -7.58
CA ALA A 82 6.81 10.38 -8.93
C ALA A 82 6.29 9.01 -9.41
N LEU A 83 6.58 8.66 -10.66
CA LEU A 83 6.45 7.31 -11.18
C LEU A 83 7.71 6.50 -10.84
N CYS A 84 7.58 5.17 -10.83
CA CYS A 84 8.72 4.25 -10.79
C CYS A 84 8.76 3.44 -12.09
N GLY A 85 9.94 3.22 -12.66
CA GLY A 85 10.07 2.48 -13.91
C GLY A 85 11.50 2.11 -14.25
N ARG A 86 11.72 1.68 -15.50
CA ARG A 86 12.99 1.09 -15.93
C ARG A 86 14.18 2.04 -15.92
N ALA A 87 13.93 3.33 -16.11
CA ALA A 87 14.96 4.35 -16.28
C ALA A 87 14.44 5.70 -15.81
N SER A 88 15.31 6.48 -15.19
CA SER A 88 15.00 7.83 -14.74
C SER A 88 14.73 8.76 -15.93
N GLY A 89 13.69 9.58 -15.84
CA GLY A 89 13.21 10.40 -16.95
C GLY A 89 11.83 10.99 -16.70
N GLU A 90 11.01 11.05 -17.74
CA GLU A 90 9.59 11.41 -17.65
C GLU A 90 8.74 10.43 -18.47
N SER A 91 7.52 10.19 -18.02
CA SER A 91 6.52 9.39 -18.74
C SER A 91 5.15 10.02 -18.63
N ASP A 92 4.28 9.67 -19.58
CA ASP A 92 2.86 9.92 -19.45
C ASP A 92 2.26 9.01 -18.37
N PHE A 93 1.36 9.57 -17.58
CA PHE A 93 0.57 8.94 -16.54
C PHE A 93 -0.89 9.29 -16.76
N PHE A 94 -1.72 8.27 -16.93
CA PHE A 94 -3.15 8.40 -17.14
C PHE A 94 -3.85 8.19 -15.81
N GLN A 95 -4.22 9.30 -15.16
CA GLN A 95 -4.92 9.27 -13.89
C GLN A 95 -6.41 9.02 -14.12
N ALA A 96 -6.95 7.97 -13.51
CA ALA A 96 -8.37 7.63 -13.60
C ALA A 96 -9.20 8.45 -12.61
N ASP A 97 -10.28 9.08 -13.08
CA ASP A 97 -11.17 9.86 -12.25
C ASP A 97 -11.98 8.94 -11.33
N ARG A 98 -12.02 9.27 -10.03
CA ARG A 98 -12.75 8.54 -8.96
C ARG A 98 -12.24 7.13 -8.64
N PHE A 99 -11.45 6.51 -9.51
CA PHE A 99 -10.88 5.18 -9.31
C PHE A 99 -9.36 5.27 -9.31
N HIS A 100 -8.80 5.76 -8.21
CA HIS A 100 -7.36 6.02 -8.14
C HIS A 100 -6.52 4.77 -8.43
N GLY A 101 -7.01 3.57 -8.08
CA GLY A 101 -6.38 2.28 -8.33
C GLY A 101 -6.05 2.12 -9.81
N LEU A 102 -7.02 2.32 -10.71
CA LEU A 102 -6.91 2.11 -12.15
C LEU A 102 -6.04 3.12 -12.92
N SER A 103 -5.25 3.93 -12.22
CA SER A 103 -4.36 4.92 -12.84
C SER A 103 -3.07 4.24 -13.30
N THR A 104 -2.60 4.53 -14.50
CA THR A 104 -1.60 3.70 -15.17
C THR A 104 -0.66 4.52 -16.05
N THR A 105 0.52 3.96 -16.36
CA THR A 105 1.39 4.47 -17.43
C THR A 105 1.15 3.78 -18.77
N VAL A 106 0.29 2.75 -18.80
CA VAL A 106 -0.02 1.95 -19.98
C VAL A 106 -1.25 2.51 -20.69
N SER A 107 -1.06 3.14 -21.85
CA SER A 107 -2.16 3.81 -22.56
C SER A 107 -3.33 2.88 -22.91
N GLN A 108 -3.06 1.60 -23.19
CA GLN A 108 -4.12 0.62 -23.50
C GLN A 108 -5.05 0.37 -22.32
N HIS A 109 -4.55 0.43 -21.09
CA HIS A 109 -5.37 0.31 -19.88
C HIS A 109 -6.20 1.58 -19.66
N ALA A 110 -5.65 2.76 -19.97
CA ALA A 110 -6.42 4.01 -19.97
C ALA A 110 -7.53 4.03 -21.02
N ASP A 111 -7.28 3.48 -22.21
CA ASP A 111 -8.28 3.30 -23.26
C ASP A 111 -9.40 2.34 -22.81
N ALA A 112 -9.04 1.24 -22.15
CA ALA A 112 -10.00 0.29 -21.59
C ALA A 112 -10.87 0.92 -20.48
N ALA A 113 -10.26 1.69 -19.57
CA ALA A 113 -10.98 2.45 -18.55
C ALA A 113 -11.96 3.46 -19.18
N SER A 114 -11.51 4.17 -20.20
CA SER A 114 -12.35 5.12 -20.96
C SER A 114 -13.54 4.40 -21.64
N ALA A 115 -13.31 3.22 -22.21
CA ALA A 115 -14.37 2.39 -22.79
C ALA A 115 -15.37 1.87 -21.74
N ALA A 116 -14.93 1.68 -20.50
CA ALA A 116 -15.78 1.35 -19.35
C ALA A 116 -16.48 2.58 -18.73
N GLY A 117 -16.29 3.78 -19.28
CA GLY A 117 -16.94 5.01 -18.82
C GLY A 117 -16.19 5.74 -17.70
N ILE A 118 -14.93 5.38 -17.44
CA ILE A 118 -14.06 6.04 -16.47
C ILE A 118 -13.20 7.05 -17.22
N ALA A 119 -13.38 8.34 -16.94
CA ALA A 119 -12.55 9.38 -17.53
C ALA A 119 -11.11 9.27 -17.04
N THR A 120 -10.15 9.54 -17.92
CA THR A 120 -8.73 9.59 -17.57
C THR A 120 -8.14 10.95 -17.95
N THR A 121 -7.23 11.46 -17.12
CA THR A 121 -6.46 12.68 -17.38
C THR A 121 -4.98 12.33 -17.53
N ALA A 122 -4.36 12.75 -18.63
CA ALA A 122 -2.94 12.52 -18.86
C ALA A 122 -2.07 13.60 -18.20
N HIS A 123 -1.06 13.17 -17.45
CA HIS A 123 -0.04 14.00 -16.83
C HIS A 123 1.34 13.51 -17.28
N ARG A 124 2.28 14.44 -17.45
CA ARG A 124 3.69 14.10 -17.65
C ARG A 124 4.41 14.22 -16.32
N LEU A 125 4.90 13.10 -15.80
CA LEU A 125 5.47 13.00 -14.45
C LEU A 125 6.90 12.48 -14.50
N PRO A 126 7.75 12.86 -13.51
CA PRO A 126 9.08 12.29 -13.39
C PRO A 126 8.99 10.79 -13.11
N VAL A 127 9.93 10.04 -13.67
CA VAL A 127 10.15 8.62 -13.42
C VAL A 127 11.47 8.47 -12.68
N LEU A 128 11.48 7.68 -11.62
CA LEU A 128 12.68 7.23 -10.92
C LEU A 128 12.82 5.71 -11.03
N THR A 129 14.02 5.20 -10.80
CA THR A 129 14.28 3.75 -10.78
C THR A 129 14.29 3.22 -9.36
N LEU A 130 13.92 1.95 -9.17
CA LEU A 130 14.08 1.28 -7.86
C LEU A 130 15.53 1.37 -7.36
N ALA A 131 16.52 1.22 -8.26
CA ALA A 131 17.92 1.34 -7.90
C ALA A 131 18.29 2.73 -7.34
N ASP A 132 17.81 3.81 -7.96
CA ASP A 132 18.04 5.18 -7.48
C ASP A 132 17.36 5.42 -6.13
N LEU A 133 16.11 4.98 -5.99
CA LEU A 133 15.35 5.10 -4.75
C LEU A 133 16.02 4.34 -3.59
N PHE A 134 16.44 3.11 -3.83
CA PHE A 134 17.14 2.31 -2.82
C PHE A 134 18.52 2.86 -2.50
N ALA A 135 19.27 3.32 -3.50
CA ALA A 135 20.58 3.94 -3.27
C ALA A 135 20.48 5.21 -2.40
N ALA A 136 19.40 5.98 -2.52
CA ALA A 136 19.19 7.20 -1.79
C ALA A 136 18.65 6.98 -0.37
N HIS A 137 17.78 5.97 -0.17
CA HIS A 137 16.94 5.89 1.03
C HIS A 137 16.91 4.53 1.72
N ALA A 138 17.22 3.43 1.02
CA ALA A 138 17.11 2.12 1.62
C ALA A 138 18.27 1.84 2.60
N PRO A 139 17.98 1.19 3.74
CA PRO A 139 19.01 0.62 4.58
C PRO A 139 19.60 -0.64 3.94
N ALA A 140 20.51 -1.31 4.64
CA ALA A 140 21.16 -2.52 4.14
C ALA A 140 20.20 -3.69 3.88
N SER A 141 19.07 -3.75 4.59
CA SER A 141 18.05 -4.80 4.46
C SER A 141 16.72 -4.19 4.05
N ILE A 142 16.13 -4.68 2.97
CA ILE A 142 14.78 -4.35 2.55
C ILE A 142 13.92 -5.58 2.85
N ASP A 143 12.94 -5.45 3.74
CA ASP A 143 12.12 -6.56 4.18
C ASP A 143 11.12 -6.97 3.09
N PHE A 144 10.38 -6.01 2.52
CA PHE A 144 9.56 -6.30 1.36
C PHE A 144 9.49 -5.15 0.36
N LEU A 145 9.27 -5.51 -0.91
CA LEU A 145 8.92 -4.62 -2.00
C LEU A 145 7.51 -4.99 -2.48
N LYS A 146 6.58 -4.06 -2.44
CA LYS A 146 5.26 -4.13 -3.10
C LYS A 146 5.30 -3.32 -4.38
N VAL A 147 4.82 -3.90 -5.48
CA VAL A 147 4.62 -3.18 -6.75
C VAL A 147 3.27 -3.56 -7.32
N ASP A 148 2.50 -2.54 -7.62
CA ASP A 148 1.15 -2.60 -8.16
C ASP A 148 0.95 -1.23 -8.81
N VAL A 149 1.17 -1.21 -10.12
CA VAL A 149 1.25 0.02 -10.93
C VAL A 149 0.40 -0.12 -12.18
N GLU A 150 -0.62 -0.98 -12.08
CA GLU A 150 -1.63 -1.25 -13.11
C GLU A 150 -1.00 -1.55 -14.47
N GLY A 151 -0.20 -2.62 -14.53
CA GLY A 151 0.34 -3.20 -15.76
C GLY A 151 1.78 -2.80 -16.12
N ALA A 152 2.45 -2.01 -15.29
CA ALA A 152 3.84 -1.59 -15.49
C ALA A 152 4.84 -2.30 -14.55
N GLU A 153 4.46 -3.42 -13.93
CA GLU A 153 5.25 -4.13 -12.92
C GLU A 153 6.62 -4.55 -13.47
N ALA A 154 6.65 -5.09 -14.69
CA ALA A 154 7.90 -5.48 -15.35
C ALA A 154 8.87 -4.30 -15.56
N GLU A 155 8.33 -3.11 -15.89
CA GLU A 155 9.12 -1.90 -16.08
C GLU A 155 9.72 -1.41 -14.75
N VAL A 156 8.95 -1.46 -13.66
CA VAL A 156 9.44 -1.15 -12.31
C VAL A 156 10.60 -2.10 -11.93
N LEU A 157 10.42 -3.41 -12.10
CA LEU A 157 11.44 -4.41 -11.75
C LEU A 157 12.70 -4.29 -12.62
N ALA A 158 12.56 -3.91 -13.90
CA ALA A 158 13.68 -3.67 -14.79
C ALA A 158 14.54 -2.47 -14.36
N GLY A 159 14.00 -1.57 -13.52
CA GLY A 159 14.72 -0.44 -12.94
C GLY A 159 15.52 -0.77 -11.67
N ASN A 160 15.54 -2.02 -11.21
CA ASN A 160 16.29 -2.41 -10.01
C ASN A 160 17.68 -2.98 -10.34
N ASP A 161 18.62 -2.80 -9.40
CA ASP A 161 19.87 -3.55 -9.35
C ASP A 161 19.70 -4.76 -8.42
N TRP A 162 19.32 -5.90 -9.00
CA TRP A 162 19.04 -7.14 -8.27
C TRP A 162 20.27 -7.83 -7.65
N GLN A 163 21.47 -7.38 -8.00
CA GLN A 163 22.70 -7.86 -7.33
C GLN A 163 22.95 -7.08 -6.05
N ARG A 164 22.60 -5.79 -6.03
CA ARG A 164 22.84 -4.89 -4.89
C ARG A 164 21.65 -4.79 -3.94
N PHE A 165 20.44 -4.62 -4.47
CA PHE A 165 19.23 -4.39 -3.69
C PHE A 165 18.30 -5.59 -3.81
N ARG A 166 18.29 -6.41 -2.75
CA ARG A 166 17.56 -7.67 -2.70
C ARG A 166 16.52 -7.64 -1.57
N PRO A 167 15.29 -7.18 -1.85
CA PRO A 167 14.18 -7.34 -0.91
C PRO A 167 14.00 -8.80 -0.49
N ARG A 168 13.77 -9.05 0.80
CA ARG A 168 13.55 -10.43 1.30
C ARG A 168 12.28 -11.05 0.73
N VAL A 169 11.28 -10.21 0.43
CA VAL A 169 10.04 -10.57 -0.26
C VAL A 169 9.77 -9.53 -1.36
N VAL A 170 9.38 -9.98 -2.54
CA VAL A 170 8.83 -9.12 -3.61
C VAL A 170 7.39 -9.57 -3.83
N MET A 171 6.44 -8.65 -3.71
CA MET A 171 5.02 -8.89 -3.91
C MET A 171 4.55 -8.04 -5.09
N LEU A 172 3.92 -8.69 -6.06
CA LEU A 172 3.51 -8.09 -7.33
C LEU A 172 2.04 -8.38 -7.57
N GLU A 173 1.27 -7.37 -7.98
CA GLU A 173 -0.02 -7.65 -8.61
C GLU A 173 0.24 -8.48 -9.88
N ALA A 174 -0.46 -9.61 -9.98
CA ALA A 174 -0.17 -10.64 -10.98
C ALA A 174 -1.35 -10.92 -11.90
N VAL A 175 -2.39 -10.09 -11.86
CA VAL A 175 -3.57 -10.24 -12.69
C VAL A 175 -3.84 -8.97 -13.48
N ALA A 176 -4.32 -9.11 -14.72
CA ALA A 176 -4.62 -7.98 -15.57
C ALA A 176 -5.87 -7.25 -15.06
N PRO A 177 -5.89 -5.91 -15.09
CA PRO A 177 -7.07 -5.13 -14.75
C PRO A 177 -8.29 -5.63 -15.52
N TRP A 178 -9.46 -5.65 -14.88
CA TRP A 178 -10.77 -6.07 -15.43
C TRP A 178 -10.95 -7.56 -15.73
N SER A 179 -9.94 -8.24 -16.26
CA SER A 179 -10.06 -9.63 -16.71
C SER A 179 -9.66 -10.66 -15.66
N MET A 180 -8.90 -10.24 -14.64
CA MET A 180 -8.29 -11.12 -13.65
C MET A 180 -7.40 -12.23 -14.26
N ALA A 181 -6.97 -12.05 -15.52
CA ALA A 181 -6.10 -12.99 -16.20
C ALA A 181 -4.68 -12.88 -15.65
N ASP A 182 -4.01 -14.00 -15.42
CA ASP A 182 -2.62 -14.01 -14.94
C ASP A 182 -1.68 -13.32 -15.94
N VAL A 183 -0.94 -12.31 -15.48
CA VAL A 183 0.07 -11.54 -16.24
C VAL A 183 1.50 -11.78 -15.75
N SER A 184 1.71 -12.72 -14.83
CA SER A 184 3.02 -12.96 -14.22
C SER A 184 4.11 -13.39 -15.20
N ALA A 185 3.73 -13.89 -16.37
CA ALA A 185 4.65 -14.20 -17.47
C ALA A 185 5.50 -12.98 -17.88
N ASP A 186 5.00 -11.76 -17.69
CA ASP A 186 5.66 -10.52 -18.12
C ASP A 186 6.83 -10.13 -17.22
N PHE A 187 6.81 -10.52 -15.94
CA PHE A 187 7.84 -10.16 -14.96
C PHE A 187 8.59 -11.36 -14.35
N LEU A 188 8.04 -12.57 -14.41
CA LEU A 188 8.67 -13.78 -13.86
C LEU A 188 10.11 -14.02 -14.35
N PRO A 189 10.47 -13.79 -15.62
CA PRO A 189 11.84 -13.97 -16.08
C PRO A 189 12.86 -13.07 -15.38
N ILE A 190 12.48 -11.83 -15.03
CA ILE A 190 13.36 -10.87 -14.34
C ILE A 190 13.70 -11.39 -12.94
N LEU A 191 12.68 -11.79 -12.18
CA LEU A 191 12.83 -12.32 -10.83
C LEU A 191 13.56 -13.67 -10.81
N SER A 192 13.24 -14.56 -11.75
CA SER A 192 13.90 -15.87 -11.87
C SER A 192 15.40 -15.70 -12.16
N ALA A 193 15.76 -14.79 -13.06
CA ALA A 193 17.16 -14.45 -13.34
C ALA A 193 17.88 -13.84 -12.13
N ALA A 194 17.14 -13.13 -11.27
CA ALA A 194 17.63 -12.60 -10.00
C ALA A 194 17.69 -13.65 -8.86
N GLY A 195 17.33 -14.91 -9.11
CA GLY A 195 17.36 -15.99 -8.11
C GLY A 195 16.17 -15.99 -7.14
N TYR A 196 15.06 -15.33 -7.51
CA TYR A 196 13.81 -15.39 -6.76
C TYR A 196 12.95 -16.56 -7.24
N ARG A 197 12.15 -17.11 -6.34
CA ARG A 197 11.14 -18.16 -6.61
C ARG A 197 9.77 -17.67 -6.20
N ASP A 198 8.76 -18.03 -6.97
CA ASP A 198 7.35 -17.89 -6.57
C ASP A 198 7.10 -18.78 -5.34
N VAL A 199 6.56 -18.20 -4.27
CA VAL A 199 6.28 -18.90 -3.01
C VAL A 199 4.80 -18.92 -2.64
N TYR A 200 4.00 -18.00 -3.17
CA TYR A 200 2.60 -17.85 -2.79
C TYR A 200 1.83 -16.97 -3.76
N PHE A 201 0.56 -17.31 -3.98
CA PHE A 201 -0.39 -16.54 -4.78
C PHE A 201 -1.69 -16.43 -3.98
N ASP A 202 -2.14 -15.21 -3.73
CA ASP A 202 -3.35 -14.94 -2.93
C ASP A 202 -4.64 -14.83 -3.77
N ASN A 203 -4.56 -15.11 -5.08
CA ASN A 203 -5.54 -14.85 -6.14
C ASN A 203 -5.52 -13.46 -6.79
N LEU A 204 -4.65 -12.56 -6.32
CA LEU A 204 -4.43 -11.22 -6.89
C LEU A 204 -2.94 -10.97 -7.07
N ASN A 205 -2.17 -11.13 -5.99
CA ASN A 205 -0.75 -10.88 -5.91
C ASN A 205 0.05 -12.17 -5.82
N ARG A 206 1.21 -12.18 -6.48
CA ARG A 206 2.24 -13.21 -6.33
C ARG A 206 3.38 -12.72 -5.45
N PHE A 207 3.87 -13.62 -4.61
CA PHE A 207 4.95 -13.39 -3.67
C PHE A 207 6.18 -14.17 -4.11
N TYR A 208 7.30 -13.49 -4.11
CA TYR A 208 8.58 -14.03 -4.53
C TYR A 208 9.61 -13.84 -3.44
N MET A 209 10.42 -14.86 -3.20
CA MET A 209 11.51 -14.81 -2.23
C MET A 209 12.80 -15.32 -2.86
N PRO A 210 13.97 -14.76 -2.47
CA PRO A 210 15.24 -15.27 -2.95
C PRO A 210 15.50 -16.67 -2.38
N GLU A 211 16.29 -17.48 -3.06
CA GLU A 211 16.54 -18.89 -2.70
C GLU A 211 17.04 -19.07 -1.26
N GLU A 212 17.87 -18.13 -0.78
CA GLU A 212 18.36 -18.08 0.61
C GLU A 212 17.28 -17.80 1.67
N GLY A 213 16.12 -17.25 1.27
CA GLY A 213 15.02 -16.85 2.15
C GLY A 213 13.85 -17.84 2.24
N LEU A 214 13.85 -18.91 1.44
CA LEU A 214 12.67 -19.78 1.24
C LEU A 214 12.17 -20.48 2.50
N ALA A 215 13.03 -20.69 3.51
CA ALA A 215 12.59 -21.26 4.79
C ALA A 215 11.51 -20.42 5.48
N LEU A 216 11.48 -19.10 5.26
CA LEU A 216 10.44 -18.23 5.81
C LEU A 216 9.08 -18.47 5.14
N ALA A 217 9.04 -18.94 3.89
CA ALA A 217 7.81 -19.20 3.16
C ALA A 217 6.95 -20.31 3.82
N GLU A 218 7.53 -21.16 4.68
CA GLU A 218 6.78 -22.16 5.46
C GLU A 218 5.75 -21.52 6.42
N ARG A 219 5.90 -20.23 6.72
CA ARG A 219 4.96 -19.46 7.55
C ARG A 219 3.71 -18.99 6.78
N LEU A 220 3.75 -19.02 5.45
CA LEU A 220 2.59 -18.65 4.64
C LEU A 220 1.51 -19.71 4.76
N PRO A 221 0.23 -19.31 4.65
CA PRO A 221 -0.86 -20.24 4.81
C PRO A 221 -0.93 -21.20 3.62
N LYS A 222 -1.29 -22.46 3.88
CA LYS A 222 -1.43 -23.49 2.82
C LYS A 222 -2.71 -23.37 2.02
N ALA A 223 -3.66 -22.59 2.52
CA ALA A 223 -4.93 -22.27 1.89
C ALA A 223 -5.25 -20.81 2.21
N LEU A 224 -6.00 -20.17 1.33
CA LEU A 224 -6.42 -18.78 1.55
C LEU A 224 -7.21 -18.69 2.86
N PRO A 225 -6.95 -17.66 3.68
CA PRO A 225 -7.66 -17.48 4.93
C PRO A 225 -9.14 -17.20 4.67
N ASP A 226 -10.00 -17.65 5.58
CA ASP A 226 -11.41 -17.25 5.56
C ASP A 226 -11.50 -15.76 5.84
N TRP A 227 -12.13 -15.01 4.94
CA TRP A 227 -12.35 -13.58 5.09
C TRP A 227 -12.98 -13.23 6.43
N LYS A 228 -13.91 -14.04 6.92
CA LYS A 228 -14.60 -13.82 8.19
C LYS A 228 -13.76 -14.13 9.43
N ALA A 229 -12.61 -14.78 9.26
CA ALA A 229 -11.73 -15.12 10.36
C ALA A 229 -10.85 -13.95 10.82
N MET A 230 -10.81 -12.86 10.06
CA MET A 230 -9.96 -11.69 10.31
C MET A 230 -10.78 -10.41 10.24
N ARG A 231 -10.29 -9.36 10.90
CA ARG A 231 -10.91 -8.04 10.81
C ARG A 231 -10.34 -7.33 9.59
N HIS A 232 -11.20 -6.73 8.79
CA HIS A 232 -10.78 -5.93 7.64
C HIS A 232 -11.35 -4.51 7.76
N LEU A 233 -10.57 -3.48 7.44
CA LEU A 233 -11.01 -2.09 7.59
C LEU A 233 -12.29 -1.81 6.79
N GLY A 234 -12.37 -2.34 5.57
CA GLY A 234 -13.54 -2.17 4.69
C GLY A 234 -14.85 -2.80 5.21
N GLU A 235 -14.83 -3.54 6.33
CA GLU A 235 -16.05 -4.07 6.95
C GLU A 235 -16.70 -3.10 7.94
N TYR A 236 -16.02 -2.00 8.28
CA TYR A 236 -16.56 -1.01 9.20
C TYR A 236 -17.36 0.07 8.46
N GLY A 237 -18.49 0.44 9.07
CA GLY A 237 -19.24 1.63 8.67
C GLY A 237 -18.57 2.92 9.13
N PRO A 238 -19.24 4.07 8.95
CA PRO A 238 -18.73 5.35 9.43
C PRO A 238 -18.37 5.29 10.92
N ALA A 239 -17.13 5.69 11.25
CA ALA A 239 -16.57 5.48 12.59
C ALA A 239 -17.39 6.07 13.73
N HIS A 240 -18.15 7.14 13.50
CA HIS A 240 -19.00 7.78 14.51
C HIS A 240 -20.36 7.09 14.72
N GLU A 241 -20.75 6.19 13.82
CA GLU A 241 -22.01 5.43 13.85
C GLU A 241 -21.79 3.95 14.21
N ASP A 242 -20.70 3.36 13.70
CA ASP A 242 -20.34 1.96 13.95
C ASP A 242 -19.60 1.79 15.28
N ALA A 243 -20.30 1.28 16.29
CA ALA A 243 -19.74 1.02 17.62
C ALA A 243 -18.61 -0.02 17.65
N THR A 244 -18.43 -0.78 16.57
CA THR A 244 -17.37 -1.80 16.44
C THR A 244 -16.12 -1.27 15.73
N HIS A 245 -16.19 -0.07 15.13
CA HIS A 245 -15.04 0.59 14.52
C HIS A 245 -13.92 0.81 15.56
N PRO A 246 -12.65 0.52 15.25
CA PRO A 246 -11.53 0.59 16.22
C PRO A 246 -11.42 1.96 16.89
N ASP A 247 -11.64 3.04 16.15
CA ASP A 247 -11.53 4.42 16.64
C ASP A 247 -12.89 5.07 16.95
N HIS A 248 -13.96 4.29 17.16
CA HIS A 248 -15.32 4.81 17.41
C HIS A 248 -15.37 5.84 18.54
N GLN A 249 -14.68 5.58 19.65
CA GLN A 249 -14.68 6.49 20.80
C GLN A 249 -14.07 7.85 20.47
N LEU A 250 -12.97 7.89 19.71
CA LEU A 250 -12.39 9.15 19.25
C LEU A 250 -13.31 9.84 18.25
N ALA A 251 -13.88 9.09 17.30
CA ALA A 251 -14.81 9.63 16.30
C ALA A 251 -16.02 10.32 16.95
N LYS A 252 -16.58 9.75 18.02
CA LYS A 252 -17.71 10.33 18.77
C LYS A 252 -17.40 11.69 19.43
N MET A 253 -16.12 12.03 19.60
CA MET A 253 -15.67 13.27 20.21
C MET A 253 -15.36 14.36 19.18
N LEU A 254 -15.40 14.04 17.89
CA LEU A 254 -15.09 14.93 16.78
C LEU A 254 -16.37 15.32 16.02
N ASP A 255 -16.33 16.43 15.29
CA ASP A 255 -17.41 16.84 14.38
C ASP A 255 -17.34 15.98 13.10
N PRO A 256 -18.38 15.19 12.76
CA PRO A 256 -18.42 14.39 11.54
C PRO A 256 -18.20 15.20 10.25
N ALA A 257 -18.52 16.49 10.24
CA ALA A 257 -18.28 17.36 9.09
C ALA A 257 -16.79 17.53 8.74
N LEU A 258 -15.89 17.20 9.67
CA LEU A 258 -14.44 17.29 9.48
C LEU A 258 -13.82 16.00 8.94
N PHE A 259 -14.53 14.87 9.00
CA PHE A 259 -13.96 13.54 8.73
C PHE A 259 -13.29 13.45 7.35
N PRO A 260 -13.90 13.99 6.27
CA PRO A 260 -13.31 13.95 4.92
C PRO A 260 -11.97 14.68 4.76
N ARG A 261 -11.53 15.42 5.79
CA ARG A 261 -10.31 16.23 5.72
C ARG A 261 -9.30 15.90 6.80
N LEU A 262 -9.60 14.98 7.72
CA LEU A 262 -8.70 14.69 8.85
C LEU A 262 -7.32 14.21 8.40
N ASN A 263 -7.24 13.44 7.30
CA ASN A 263 -5.99 12.97 6.70
C ASN A 263 -5.18 14.06 5.98
N ALA A 264 -5.74 15.27 5.80
CA ALA A 264 -5.11 16.42 5.17
C ALA A 264 -4.84 17.57 6.14
N MET A 265 -5.33 17.48 7.39
CA MET A 265 -5.16 18.52 8.40
C MET A 265 -3.75 18.51 8.98
N THR A 266 -3.17 19.70 9.14
CA THR A 266 -1.90 19.90 9.83
C THR A 266 -2.02 19.61 11.33
N SER A 267 -0.91 19.31 12.00
CA SER A 267 -0.91 19.10 13.45
C SER A 267 -1.43 20.31 14.24
N ALA A 268 -1.30 21.52 13.72
CA ALA A 268 -1.84 22.74 14.34
C ALA A 268 -3.37 22.81 14.23
N GLU A 269 -3.93 22.47 13.07
CA GLU A 269 -5.38 22.37 12.88
C GLU A 269 -5.96 21.25 13.74
N LEU A 270 -5.30 20.08 13.78
CA LEU A 270 -5.67 18.95 14.62
C LEU A 270 -5.64 19.32 16.11
N ALA A 271 -4.63 20.06 16.58
CA ALA A 271 -4.56 20.53 17.96
C ALA A 271 -5.79 21.37 18.39
N GLY A 272 -6.44 22.05 17.43
CA GLY A 272 -7.63 22.87 17.68
C GLY A 272 -8.93 22.08 17.75
N ILE A 273 -8.97 20.84 17.25
CA ILE A 273 -10.19 20.01 17.19
C ILE A 273 -10.10 18.75 18.06
N LEU A 274 -8.89 18.32 18.42
CA LEU A 274 -8.67 17.10 19.18
C LEU A 274 -9.04 17.28 20.66
N PRO A 275 -9.57 16.22 21.30
CA PRO A 275 -9.83 16.25 22.73
C PRO A 275 -8.57 16.50 23.57
N PRO A 276 -8.71 17.08 24.78
CA PRO A 276 -7.58 17.24 25.70
C PRO A 276 -6.84 15.93 25.97
N GLY A 277 -5.50 15.96 25.86
CA GLY A 277 -4.64 14.80 26.10
C GLY A 277 -4.37 13.92 24.88
N VAL A 278 -5.00 14.20 23.72
CA VAL A 278 -4.68 13.56 22.45
C VAL A 278 -3.61 14.37 21.73
N ASP A 279 -2.46 13.74 21.44
CA ASP A 279 -1.33 14.40 20.81
C ASP A 279 -1.46 14.37 19.26
N PRO A 280 -1.64 15.52 18.58
CA PRO A 280 -1.76 15.57 17.12
C PRO A 280 -0.52 15.11 16.36
N VAL A 281 0.64 15.00 17.02
CA VAL A 281 1.88 14.51 16.38
C VAL A 281 2.20 13.05 16.69
N ALA A 282 1.40 12.37 17.51
CA ALA A 282 1.55 10.94 17.75
C ALA A 282 1.12 10.12 16.53
N ASP A 283 1.87 9.07 16.21
CA ASP A 283 1.57 8.18 15.08
C ASP A 283 0.23 7.47 15.27
N GLU A 284 -0.07 7.06 16.50
CA GLU A 284 -1.34 6.41 16.84
C GLU A 284 -2.53 7.35 16.61
N THR A 285 -2.34 8.65 16.89
CA THR A 285 -3.38 9.66 16.64
C THR A 285 -3.58 9.88 15.16
N ARG A 286 -2.50 10.03 14.38
CA ARG A 286 -2.60 10.16 12.92
C ARG A 286 -3.27 8.94 12.28
N ALA A 287 -2.90 7.74 12.70
CA ALA A 287 -3.48 6.50 12.19
C ALA A 287 -4.97 6.39 12.52
N ALA A 288 -5.36 6.72 13.76
CA ALA A 288 -6.76 6.75 14.17
C ALA A 288 -7.59 7.75 13.37
N LEU A 289 -7.09 8.99 13.21
CA LEU A 289 -7.76 10.02 12.42
C LEU A 289 -7.88 9.63 10.93
N ALA A 290 -6.85 9.00 10.38
CA ALA A 290 -6.86 8.55 8.99
C ALA A 290 -7.83 7.38 8.76
N ARG A 291 -8.01 6.48 9.74
CA ARG A 291 -9.09 5.48 9.72
C ARG A 291 -10.47 6.12 9.84
N ILE A 292 -10.64 7.11 10.72
CA ILE A 292 -11.92 7.83 10.85
C ILE A 292 -12.29 8.57 9.55
N ALA A 293 -11.29 9.11 8.85
CA ALA A 293 -11.45 9.77 7.56
C ALA A 293 -11.81 8.81 6.42
N CYS A 294 -11.69 7.51 6.64
CA CYS A 294 -11.78 6.49 5.61
C CYS A 294 -12.93 5.55 5.97
N TYR A 295 -14.04 5.60 5.24
CA TYR A 295 -15.09 4.60 5.37
C TYR A 295 -15.47 4.03 4.02
N PHE A 296 -15.89 2.77 4.05
CA PHE A 296 -16.32 2.04 2.87
C PHE A 296 -17.83 2.23 2.68
N ASP A 297 -18.25 2.75 1.53
CA ASP A 297 -19.66 3.11 1.26
C ASP A 297 -20.43 2.06 0.44
N GLY A 298 -19.95 0.81 0.40
CA GLY A 298 -20.56 -0.27 -0.39
C GLY A 298 -19.95 -0.44 -1.79
N GLY A 299 -18.70 -0.04 -1.96
CA GLY A 299 -17.92 -0.26 -3.18
C GLY A 299 -16.76 0.72 -3.34
N PHE A 300 -16.76 1.83 -2.60
CA PHE A 300 -15.75 2.87 -2.71
C PHE A 300 -15.21 3.26 -1.34
N ILE A 301 -13.93 3.59 -1.31
CA ILE A 301 -13.33 4.30 -0.19
C ILE A 301 -13.71 5.78 -0.36
N ILE A 302 -14.56 6.28 0.54
CA ILE A 302 -14.83 7.71 0.62
C ILE A 302 -13.81 8.32 1.58
N GLY A 303 -13.01 9.23 1.04
CA GLY A 303 -12.20 10.20 1.76
C GLY A 303 -12.72 11.60 1.51
#